data_AF-A0A954P2T1-F1
#
_entry.id   AF-A0A954P2T1-F1
#
_cell.length_a   1.000
_cell.length_b   1.000
_cell.length_c   1.000
_cell.angle_alpha   90.00
_cell.angle_beta   90.00
_cell.angle_gamma   90.00
#
_symmetry.space_group_name_H-M   'P 1'
#
loop_
_entity.id
_entity.type
_entity.pdbx_description
1 polymer ?
#
loop_
_entity_poly.entity_id
_entity_poly.type
_entity_poly.pdbx_seq_one_letter_code
_entity_poly.pdbx_strand_id
1 'polypeptide(L)'
;MNTHDTRWSRCQPVRRPSKLLLYSVVLLSAVCLAGCGAIGSSSPVPVAGTVTLNGEPLASADIVFIPQNPQEEQPVVRARVIAGKFSLPEASGLLEGTYDVTIVRPEPEFEEVVAAKQAGLPSPLTRTPIPAA
;
A
#
# COMPACT_ATOMS: atom_id res chain seq x y z
N MET A 1 -4.46 -15.02 -94.29
CA MET A 1 -5.10 -13.70 -94.20
C MET A 1 -5.84 -13.65 -92.87
N ASN A 2 -5.50 -12.65 -92.03
CA ASN A 2 -6.15 -12.22 -90.77
C ASN A 2 -5.86 -13.09 -89.52
N THR A 3 -5.06 -12.73 -88.50
CA THR A 3 -4.83 -11.52 -87.66
C THR A 3 -5.82 -11.32 -86.49
N HIS A 4 -5.25 -11.13 -85.29
CA HIS A 4 -5.83 -10.59 -84.03
C HIS A 4 -6.88 -11.52 -83.37
N ASP A 5 -7.09 -11.64 -82.06
CA ASP A 5 -6.88 -10.82 -80.86
C ASP A 5 -7.40 -11.73 -79.70
N THR A 6 -6.88 -11.88 -78.50
CA THR A 6 -6.93 -10.91 -77.39
C THR A 6 -6.40 -11.62 -76.14
N ARG A 7 -5.67 -10.86 -75.34
CA ARG A 7 -4.92 -11.23 -74.15
C ARG A 7 -5.67 -10.82 -72.88
N TRP A 8 -6.71 -11.50 -72.42
CA TRP A 8 -7.29 -11.17 -71.09
C TRP A 8 -7.96 -12.38 -70.43
N SER A 9 -7.39 -12.85 -69.32
CA SER A 9 -8.13 -13.33 -68.15
C SER A 9 -7.16 -13.53 -66.98
N ARG A 10 -7.15 -12.55 -66.08
CA ARG A 10 -6.57 -12.69 -64.75
C ARG A 10 -7.45 -13.66 -63.95
N CYS A 11 -7.09 -14.93 -63.91
CA CYS A 11 -7.55 -15.83 -62.87
C CYS A 11 -6.85 -15.44 -61.55
N GLN A 12 -7.56 -14.79 -60.63
CA GLN A 12 -7.13 -14.74 -59.24
C GLN A 12 -7.50 -16.07 -58.56
N PRO A 13 -6.55 -16.80 -57.95
CA PRO A 13 -6.90 -17.96 -57.15
C PRO A 13 -7.52 -17.52 -55.82
N VAL A 14 -8.74 -17.99 -55.61
CA VAL A 14 -9.55 -17.86 -54.40
C VAL A 14 -8.73 -18.25 -53.17
N ARG A 15 -8.49 -17.29 -52.27
CA ARG A 15 -7.84 -17.50 -50.96
C ARG A 15 -8.75 -18.39 -50.11
N ARG A 16 -8.32 -19.65 -49.90
CA ARG A 16 -8.98 -20.56 -48.96
C ARG A 16 -8.92 -19.95 -47.55
N PRO A 17 -10.05 -19.82 -46.82
CA PRO A 17 -10.01 -19.35 -45.44
C PRO A 17 -9.31 -20.43 -44.61
N SER A 18 -8.04 -20.21 -44.29
CA SER A 18 -7.25 -21.18 -43.54
C SER A 18 -7.81 -21.23 -42.13
N LYS A 19 -8.20 -22.43 -41.68
CA LYS A 19 -8.65 -22.70 -40.32
C LYS A 19 -7.64 -22.24 -39.25
N LEU A 20 -6.39 -22.01 -39.67
CA LEU A 20 -5.29 -21.42 -38.90
C LEU A 20 -5.55 -19.97 -38.49
N LEU A 21 -6.21 -19.18 -39.32
CA LEU A 21 -6.51 -17.78 -39.03
C LEU A 21 -7.56 -17.68 -37.90
N LEU A 22 -8.55 -18.57 -37.93
CA LEU A 22 -9.56 -18.73 -36.89
C LEU A 22 -8.96 -19.25 -35.58
N TYR A 23 -8.01 -20.18 -35.65
CA TYR A 23 -7.25 -20.65 -34.48
C TYR A 23 -6.41 -19.54 -33.84
N SER A 24 -5.79 -18.67 -34.63
CA SER A 24 -4.98 -17.56 -34.10
C SER A 24 -5.83 -16.52 -33.34
N VAL A 25 -7.06 -16.27 -33.80
CA VAL A 25 -7.98 -15.33 -33.13
C VAL A 25 -8.45 -15.88 -31.78
N VAL A 26 -8.75 -17.19 -31.72
CA VAL A 26 -9.14 -17.86 -30.46
C VAL A 26 -7.98 -17.85 -29.46
N LEU A 27 -6.76 -18.17 -29.92
CA LEU A 27 -5.56 -18.14 -29.08
C LEU A 27 -5.23 -16.74 -28.57
N LEU A 28 -5.39 -15.70 -29.42
CA LEU A 28 -5.18 -14.31 -29.03
C LEU A 28 -6.24 -13.84 -28.02
N SER A 29 -7.50 -14.25 -28.16
CA SER A 29 -8.53 -13.94 -27.16
C SER A 29 -8.26 -14.57 -25.80
N ALA A 30 -7.70 -15.79 -25.75
CA ALA A 30 -7.39 -16.48 -24.50
C ALA A 30 -6.26 -15.77 -23.72
N VAL A 31 -5.30 -15.15 -24.41
CA VAL A 31 -4.23 -14.37 -23.78
C VAL A 31 -4.76 -13.05 -23.19
N CYS A 32 -5.75 -12.42 -23.83
CA CYS A 32 -6.35 -11.18 -23.31
C CYS A 32 -7.12 -11.37 -22.00
N LEU A 33 -7.67 -12.56 -21.72
CA LEU A 33 -8.35 -12.84 -20.44
C LEU A 33 -7.38 -13.14 -19.28
N ALA A 34 -6.15 -13.57 -19.56
CA ALA A 34 -5.14 -13.82 -18.53
C ALA A 34 -4.49 -12.54 -17.98
N GLY A 35 -4.72 -11.38 -18.60
CA GLY A 35 -4.17 -10.09 -18.20
C GLY A 35 -5.10 -9.19 -17.38
N CYS A 36 -6.35 -9.58 -17.15
CA CYS A 36 -7.32 -8.82 -16.35
C CYS A 36 -7.46 -9.45 -14.97
N GLY A 37 -6.39 -9.43 -14.19
CA GLY A 37 -6.27 -10.18 -12.94
C GLY A 37 -5.36 -9.51 -11.93
N ALA A 38 -5.51 -8.20 -11.74
CA ALA A 38 -4.99 -7.49 -10.58
C ALA A 38 -6.07 -6.52 -10.09
N ILE A 39 -7.16 -7.09 -9.57
CA ILE A 39 -8.06 -6.35 -8.69
C ILE A 39 -7.23 -6.07 -7.45
N GLY A 40 -6.95 -4.79 -7.20
CA GLY A 40 -5.96 -4.32 -6.25
C GLY A 40 -6.05 -5.01 -4.89
N SER A 41 -5.07 -5.87 -4.61
CA SER A 41 -4.72 -6.18 -3.23
C SER A 41 -4.04 -4.93 -2.68
N SER A 42 -4.74 -4.18 -1.84
CA SER A 42 -4.12 -3.16 -1.00
C SER A 42 -3.23 -3.89 0.00
N SER A 43 -2.00 -4.20 -0.41
CA SER A 43 -0.98 -4.69 0.52
C SER A 43 -0.59 -3.53 1.44
N PRO A 44 -0.41 -3.77 2.74
CA PRO A 44 0.09 -2.73 3.61
C PRO A 44 1.51 -2.35 3.20
N VAL A 45 1.85 -1.07 3.34
CA VAL A 45 3.14 -0.50 2.93
C VAL A 45 3.97 -0.23 4.19
N PRO A 46 5.27 -0.54 4.20
CA PRO A 46 6.15 -0.20 5.32
C PRO A 46 6.31 1.31 5.47
N VAL A 47 6.35 1.81 6.71
CA VAL A 47 6.49 3.24 7.00
C VAL A 47 7.54 3.45 8.08
N ALA A 48 8.50 4.32 7.83
CA ALA A 48 9.52 4.69 8.81
C ALA A 48 9.76 6.19 8.78
N GLY A 49 10.18 6.74 9.91
CA GLY A 49 10.41 8.17 10.02
C GLY A 49 11.10 8.59 11.30
N THR A 50 11.37 9.89 11.38
CA THR A 50 11.93 10.53 12.57
C THR A 50 10.94 11.57 13.09
N VAL A 51 10.72 11.58 14.41
CA VAL A 51 9.86 12.50 15.13
C VAL A 51 10.73 13.36 16.03
N THR A 52 10.63 14.67 15.83
CA THR A 52 11.35 15.67 16.60
C THR A 52 10.40 16.64 17.28
N LEU A 53 10.74 17.10 18.47
CA LEU A 53 10.07 18.18 19.18
C LEU A 53 11.09 19.29 19.44
N ASN A 54 10.81 20.51 18.98
CA ASN A 54 11.73 21.66 19.11
C ASN A 54 13.13 21.43 18.49
N GLY A 55 13.24 20.57 17.47
CA GLY A 55 14.51 20.23 16.83
C GLY A 55 15.29 19.10 17.51
N GLU A 56 14.83 18.62 18.67
CA GLU A 56 15.41 17.47 19.36
C GLU A 56 14.61 16.19 19.06
N PRO A 57 15.28 15.03 18.91
CA PRO A 57 14.58 13.76 18.72
C PRO A 57 13.73 13.46 19.96
N LEU A 58 12.53 12.95 19.73
CA LEU A 58 11.59 12.73 20.81
C LEU A 58 11.93 11.45 21.59
N ALA A 59 12.11 11.53 22.91
CA ALA A 59 12.63 10.40 23.70
C ALA A 59 11.74 9.14 23.61
N SER A 60 10.43 9.30 23.87
CA SER A 60 9.43 8.23 23.73
C SER A 60 8.04 8.82 23.47
N ALA A 61 7.33 8.28 22.48
CA ALA A 61 5.91 8.56 22.19
C ALA A 61 5.27 7.36 21.49
N ASP A 62 3.94 7.41 21.36
CA ASP A 62 3.22 6.59 20.40
C ASP A 62 2.75 7.48 19.24
N ILE A 63 2.92 7.00 18.01
CA ILE A 63 2.35 7.60 16.81
C ILE A 63 1.12 6.81 16.40
N VAL A 64 0.01 7.50 16.13
CA VAL A 64 -1.28 6.92 15.79
C VAL A 64 -1.67 7.41 14.39
N PHE A 65 -1.91 6.49 13.48
CA PHE A 65 -2.36 6.73 12.12
C PHE A 65 -3.86 6.45 12.04
N ILE A 66 -4.65 7.50 11.80
CA ILE A 66 -6.11 7.44 11.75
C ILE A 66 -6.54 7.67 10.29
N PRO A 67 -7.15 6.69 9.60
CA PRO A 67 -7.63 6.89 8.24
C PRO A 67 -8.67 8.00 8.18
N GLN A 68 -8.53 8.93 7.24
CA GLN A 68 -9.48 10.03 7.06
C GLN A 68 -10.81 9.56 6.43
N ASN A 69 -10.78 8.47 5.65
CA ASN A 69 -11.96 7.90 5.03
C ASN A 69 -12.42 6.62 5.76
N PRO A 70 -13.41 6.71 6.68
CA PRO A 70 -13.88 5.54 7.42
C PRO A 70 -14.66 4.53 6.55
N GLN A 71 -15.02 4.88 5.31
CA GLN A 71 -15.73 3.96 4.42
C GLN A 71 -14.85 2.84 3.86
N GLU A 72 -13.52 2.94 3.99
CA GLU A 72 -12.58 1.97 3.42
C GLU A 72 -12.17 0.85 4.39
N GLU A 73 -12.87 0.68 5.53
CA GLU A 73 -12.58 -0.34 6.55
C GLU A 73 -11.08 -0.41 6.97
N GLN A 74 -10.35 0.71 6.82
CA GLN A 74 -8.94 0.76 7.16
C GLN A 74 -8.77 0.80 8.69
N PRO A 75 -7.87 -0.01 9.27
CA PRO A 75 -7.64 -0.02 10.70
C PRO A 75 -6.84 1.20 11.17
N VAL A 76 -7.07 1.62 12.41
CA VAL A 76 -6.16 2.55 13.10
C VAL A 76 -4.89 1.80 13.47
N VAL A 77 -3.74 2.33 13.05
CA VAL A 77 -2.43 1.71 13.31
C VAL A 77 -1.65 2.55 14.31
N ARG A 78 -0.96 1.89 15.24
CA ARG A 78 -0.11 2.54 16.25
C ARG A 78 1.32 2.04 16.14
N ALA A 79 2.29 2.93 16.32
CA ALA A 79 3.71 2.57 16.39
C ALA A 79 4.38 3.25 17.59
N ARG A 80 5.37 2.56 18.17
CA ARG A 80 6.23 3.12 19.22
C ARG A 80 7.31 3.99 18.57
N VAL A 81 7.49 5.20 19.10
CA VAL A 81 8.64 6.06 18.81
C VAL A 81 9.65 5.91 19.95
N ILE A 82 10.89 5.58 19.60
CA ILE A 82 12.01 5.46 20.56
C ILE A 82 13.18 6.27 20.02
N ALA A 83 13.73 7.17 20.83
CA ALA A 83 14.85 8.04 20.45
C ALA A 83 14.60 8.78 19.11
N GLY A 84 13.37 9.26 18.95
CA GLY A 84 12.89 9.98 17.79
C GLY A 84 12.64 9.13 16.57
N LYS A 85 12.79 7.80 16.60
CA LYS A 85 12.61 6.95 15.41
C LYS A 85 11.43 6.00 15.57
N PHE A 86 10.74 5.72 14.47
CA PHE A 86 9.74 4.66 14.37
C PHE A 86 9.88 3.91 13.05
N SER A 87 9.47 2.65 13.04
CA SER A 87 9.45 1.80 11.86
C SER A 87 8.32 0.78 11.97
N LEU A 88 7.45 0.78 10.96
CA LEU A 88 6.38 -0.19 10.75
C LEU A 88 6.78 -1.06 9.54
N PRO A 89 7.05 -2.37 9.74
CA PRO A 89 7.26 -3.29 8.62
C PRO A 89 5.96 -3.51 7.84
N GLU A 90 6.05 -4.08 6.63
CA GLU A 90 4.91 -4.37 5.74
C GLU A 90 3.79 -5.15 6.45
N ALA A 91 4.13 -6.14 7.29
CA ALA A 91 3.16 -6.95 8.03
C ALA A 91 2.28 -6.14 9.01
N SER A 92 2.76 -4.97 9.46
CA SER A 92 2.04 -4.03 10.32
C SER A 92 1.99 -2.64 9.70
N GLY A 93 2.10 -2.57 8.38
CA GLY A 93 2.19 -1.34 7.61
C GLY A 93 0.84 -0.65 7.49
N LEU A 94 0.82 0.45 6.74
CA LEU A 94 -0.41 1.19 6.44
C LEU A 94 -0.91 0.77 5.06
N LEU A 95 -2.22 0.60 4.91
CA LEU A 95 -2.81 0.53 3.58
C LEU A 95 -2.63 1.88 2.88
N GLU A 96 -2.51 1.87 1.55
CA GLU A 96 -2.43 3.12 0.79
C GLU A 96 -3.68 3.97 1.04
N GLY A 97 -3.48 5.26 1.34
CA GLY A 97 -4.58 6.16 1.67
C GLY A 97 -4.13 7.42 2.40
N THR A 98 -5.11 8.21 2.85
CA THR A 98 -4.88 9.45 3.60
C THR A 98 -5.15 9.23 5.09
N TYR A 99 -4.19 9.63 5.92
CA TYR A 99 -4.23 9.45 7.36
C TYR A 99 -3.99 10.77 8.10
N ASP A 100 -4.71 10.96 9.19
CA ASP A 100 -4.35 11.91 10.23
C ASP A 100 -3.34 11.26 11.18
N VAL A 101 -2.23 11.95 11.43
CA VAL A 101 -1.13 11.47 12.27
C VAL A 101 -1.16 12.20 13.60
N THR A 102 -1.37 11.47 14.68
CA THR A 102 -1.37 12.01 16.04
C THR A 102 -0.23 11.42 16.86
N ILE A 103 0.53 12.27 17.53
CA ILE A 103 1.59 11.85 18.46
C ILE A 103 1.05 11.98 19.88
N VAL A 104 1.02 10.87 20.60
CA VAL A 104 0.50 10.79 21.97
C VAL A 104 1.59 10.30 22.92
N ARG A 105 1.38 10.55 24.21
CA ARG A 105 2.23 9.95 25.24
C ARG A 105 2.01 8.44 25.26
N PRO A 106 3.08 7.68 25.49
CA PRO A 106 2.91 6.26 25.71
C PRO A 106 2.12 6.05 27.00
N GLU A 107 1.14 5.14 26.95
CA GLU A 107 0.45 4.71 28.17
C GLU A 107 1.44 3.92 29.04
N PRO A 108 1.57 4.25 30.34
CA PRO A 108 2.40 3.48 31.24
C PRO A 108 1.74 2.13 31.53
N GLU A 109 2.54 1.07 31.59
CA GLU A 109 2.07 -0.24 32.01
C GLU A 109 1.70 -0.24 33.50
N PHE A 110 0.76 -1.10 33.88
CA PHE A 110 0.19 -1.10 35.23
C PHE A 110 1.28 -1.35 36.29
N GLU A 111 2.26 -2.17 35.97
CA GLU A 111 3.42 -2.50 36.78
C GLU A 111 4.28 -1.26 37.10
N GLU A 112 4.49 -0.38 36.14
CA GLU A 112 5.25 0.86 36.33
C GLU A 112 4.51 1.83 37.27
N VAL A 113 3.18 1.89 37.14
CA VAL A 113 2.32 2.69 38.01
C VAL A 113 2.36 2.15 39.45
N VAL A 114 2.32 0.83 39.64
CA VAL A 114 2.40 0.18 40.96
C VAL A 114 3.77 0.41 41.59
N ALA A 115 4.86 0.27 40.82
CA ALA A 115 6.21 0.51 41.30
C ALA A 115 6.41 1.97 41.73
N ALA A 116 5.93 2.94 40.94
CA ALA A 116 5.99 4.36 41.28
C ALA A 116 5.22 4.66 42.59
N LYS A 117 4.04 4.07 42.73
CA LYS A 117 3.22 4.20 43.95
C LYS A 117 3.92 3.61 45.18
N GLN A 118 4.55 2.45 45.04
CA GLN A 118 5.30 1.80 46.13
C GLN A 118 6.57 2.58 46.50
N ALA A 119 7.23 3.20 45.52
CA ALA A 119 8.41 4.03 45.72
C ALA A 119 8.08 5.45 46.27
N GLY A 120 6.79 5.79 46.46
CA GLY A 120 6.36 7.13 46.86
C GLY A 120 6.62 8.21 45.80
N LEU A 121 6.82 7.81 44.55
CA LEU A 121 7.01 8.72 43.42
C LEU A 121 5.64 9.21 42.88
N PRO A 122 5.58 10.42 42.28
CA PRO A 122 4.38 10.89 41.62
C PRO A 122 3.99 9.94 40.48
N SER A 123 2.69 9.79 40.23
CA SER A 123 2.22 8.83 39.23
C SER A 123 2.70 9.24 37.82
N PRO A 124 3.14 8.28 36.99
CA PRO A 124 3.57 8.57 35.62
C PRO A 124 2.43 9.15 34.76
N LEU A 125 1.17 8.88 35.13
CA LEU A 125 -0.02 9.45 34.48
C LEU A 125 -0.19 10.96 34.73
N THR A 126 0.41 11.50 35.80
CA THR A 126 0.29 12.91 36.18
C THR A 126 1.43 13.77 35.63
N ARG A 127 2.42 13.16 34.95
CA ARG A 127 3.58 13.88 34.42
C ARG A 127 3.15 14.86 33.31
N THR A 128 3.75 16.04 33.26
CA THR A 128 3.54 17.11 32.25
C THR A 128 4.27 16.79 30.91
N PRO A 129 4.11 17.57 29.80
CA PRO A 129 4.09 17.15 28.37
C PRO A 129 5.21 16.23 27.86
N ILE A 130 5.00 15.66 26.66
CA ILE A 130 5.96 14.76 25.99
C ILE A 130 7.36 15.38 26.04
N PRO A 131 8.33 14.72 26.71
CA PRO A 131 9.68 15.26 26.83
C PRO A 131 10.43 15.12 25.50
N ALA A 132 11.12 16.19 25.11
CA ALA A 132 12.23 16.10 24.16
C ALA A 132 13.41 15.34 24.83
N ALA A 133 14.23 14.65 24.02
CA ALA A 133 15.38 13.89 24.51
C ALA A 133 16.60 14.78 24.78
#